data_AF-H2Y617-F1
#
_entry.id   AF-H2Y617-F1
#
_cell.length_a   1.000
_cell.length_b   1.000
_cell.length_c   1.000
_cell.angle_alpha   90.00
_cell.angle_beta   90.00
_cell.angle_gamma   90.00
#
_symmetry.space_group_name_H-M   'P 1'
#
loop_
_entity.id
_entity.type
_entity.pdbx_description
1 polymer ?
#
loop_
_entity_poly.entity_id
_entity_poly.type
_entity_poly.pdbx_seq_one_letter_code
_entity_poly.pdbx_strand_id
1 'polypeptide(L)'
;MDAELVCNCRNCRKLLTTGQAWVTSCSHVFCYADGEKLIANEKKCPVCNHQFTGKMDLVRFDLNPSEAYKSMVLCGQKPDVVLDVCNRAIAFWNFQMRQETLYREYESKKSKALSAELQTTKVELKEVKTKFTEVNSLLREKNKNLQK
;
A
#
# COMPACT_ATOMS: atom_id res chain seq x y z
N MET A 1 15.76 -10.98 2.05
CA MET A 1 14.33 -10.82 2.39
C MET A 1 13.59 -11.09 1.12
N ASP A 2 12.85 -12.19 1.09
CA ASP A 2 12.13 -12.60 -0.11
C ASP A 2 11.01 -11.59 -0.39
N ALA A 3 10.91 -11.19 -1.65
CA ALA A 3 9.88 -10.29 -2.12
C ALA A 3 8.51 -10.97 -1.99
N GLU A 4 7.54 -10.30 -1.37
CA GLU A 4 6.18 -10.81 -1.21
C GLU A 4 5.17 -9.89 -1.93
N LEU A 5 4.10 -10.48 -2.46
CA LEU A 5 2.99 -9.70 -3.00
C LEU A 5 2.21 -9.01 -1.89
N VAL A 6 1.73 -7.80 -2.17
CA VAL A 6 0.95 -6.99 -1.24
C VAL A 6 -0.35 -6.58 -1.91
N CYS A 7 -1.47 -6.69 -1.20
CA CYS A 7 -2.77 -6.22 -1.70
C CYS A 7 -2.65 -4.78 -2.23
N ASN A 8 -3.05 -4.54 -3.48
CA ASN A 8 -2.99 -3.23 -4.12
C ASN A 8 -4.15 -2.31 -3.69
N CYS A 9 -5.11 -2.80 -2.91
CA CYS A 9 -6.11 -1.93 -2.26
C CYS A 9 -5.41 -1.01 -1.25
N ARG A 10 -5.49 0.31 -1.47
CA ARG A 10 -4.75 1.35 -0.73
C ARG A 10 -4.95 1.28 0.79
N ASN A 11 -6.16 0.95 1.24
CA ASN A 11 -6.50 0.89 2.66
C ASN A 11 -6.27 -0.51 3.28
N CYS A 12 -5.95 -1.54 2.48
CA CYS A 12 -5.74 -2.89 2.97
C CYS A 12 -4.25 -3.21 3.11
N ARG A 13 -3.51 -3.18 1.99
CA ARG A 13 -2.06 -3.43 1.93
C ARG A 13 -1.59 -4.69 2.68
N LYS A 14 -2.46 -5.71 2.81
CA LYS A 14 -2.15 -6.98 3.45
C LYS A 14 -1.11 -7.76 2.63
N LEU A 15 -0.12 -8.35 3.31
CA LEU A 15 0.82 -9.30 2.72
C LEU A 15 0.07 -10.56 2.25
N LEU A 16 0.38 -11.01 1.04
CA LEU A 16 -0.27 -12.14 0.39
C LEU A 16 0.66 -13.36 0.46
N THR A 17 0.71 -14.01 1.63
CA THR A 17 1.64 -15.11 1.91
C THR A 17 1.01 -16.49 1.76
N THR A 18 -0.29 -16.63 2.06
CA THR A 18 -0.98 -17.91 2.09
C THR A 18 -2.42 -17.83 1.60
N GLY A 19 -2.93 -18.96 1.11
CA GLY A 19 -4.30 -19.09 0.62
C GLY A 19 -4.50 -18.52 -0.78
N GLN A 20 -5.70 -18.01 -1.04
CA GLN A 20 -6.10 -17.52 -2.36
C GLN A 20 -6.04 -15.99 -2.44
N ALA A 21 -5.74 -15.50 -3.63
CA ALA A 21 -5.75 -14.08 -3.97
C ALA A 21 -6.41 -13.87 -5.34
N TRP A 22 -6.60 -12.61 -5.70
CA TRP A 22 -7.20 -12.20 -6.96
C TRP A 22 -6.23 -11.36 -7.75
N VAL A 23 -6.16 -11.59 -9.06
CA VAL A 23 -5.36 -10.81 -10.00
C VAL A 23 -6.24 -10.31 -11.13
N THR A 24 -6.02 -9.06 -11.56
CA THR A 24 -6.71 -8.48 -12.71
C THR A 24 -5.86 -8.55 -13.98
N SER A 25 -6.50 -8.46 -15.15
CA SER A 25 -5.81 -8.34 -16.46
C SER A 25 -4.92 -7.10 -16.55
N CYS A 26 -5.27 -6.04 -15.84
CA CYS A 26 -4.43 -4.84 -15.69
C CYS A 26 -3.30 -4.99 -14.64
N SER A 27 -2.96 -6.22 -14.26
CA SER A 27 -1.84 -6.57 -13.38
C SER A 27 -1.93 -6.04 -11.95
N HIS A 28 -3.14 -5.82 -11.41
CA HIS A 28 -3.32 -5.51 -9.98
C HIS A 28 -3.73 -6.75 -9.19
N VAL A 29 -3.18 -6.88 -7.98
CA VAL A 29 -3.41 -8.02 -7.08
C VAL A 29 -4.17 -7.59 -5.82
N PHE A 30 -5.10 -8.42 -5.37
CA PHE A 30 -5.94 -8.17 -4.20
C PHE A 30 -5.98 -9.39 -3.29
N CYS A 31 -6.08 -9.15 -1.98
CA CYS A 31 -6.36 -10.23 -1.04
C CYS A 31 -7.73 -10.85 -1.32
N TYR A 32 -7.98 -12.06 -0.81
CA TYR A 32 -9.26 -12.75 -0.98
C TYR A 32 -10.47 -11.85 -0.70
N ALA A 33 -10.50 -11.21 0.47
CA ALA A 33 -11.64 -10.41 0.93
C ALA A 33 -11.91 -9.17 0.05
N ASP A 34 -10.87 -8.50 -0.45
CA ASP A 34 -11.06 -7.34 -1.32
C ASP A 34 -11.42 -7.74 -2.76
N GLY A 35 -10.88 -8.85 -3.25
CA GLY A 35 -11.24 -9.37 -4.58
C GLY A 35 -12.67 -9.91 -4.63
N GLU A 36 -13.18 -10.53 -3.56
CA GLU A 36 -14.59 -10.92 -3.46
C GLU A 36 -15.53 -9.71 -3.59
N LYS A 37 -15.20 -8.59 -2.94
CA LYS A 37 -15.97 -7.34 -3.07
C LYS A 37 -15.92 -6.78 -4.49
N LEU A 38 -14.76 -6.90 -5.14
CA LEU A 38 -14.54 -6.44 -6.51
C LEU A 38 -15.45 -7.18 -7.49
N ILE A 39 -15.58 -8.49 -7.37
CA ILE A 39 -16.46 -9.31 -8.23
C ILE A 39 -17.93 -8.97 -8.00
N ALA A 40 -18.31 -8.81 -6.73
CA ALA A 40 -19.70 -8.59 -6.37
C ALA A 40 -20.23 -7.23 -6.85
N ASN A 41 -19.39 -6.19 -6.85
CA ASN A 41 -19.87 -4.80 -6.94
C ASN A 41 -19.20 -3.95 -8.02
N GLU A 42 -18.06 -4.36 -8.57
CA GLU A 42 -17.23 -3.48 -9.40
C GLU A 42 -17.04 -4.06 -10.81
N LYS A 43 -17.29 -3.23 -11.82
CA LYS A 43 -16.99 -3.57 -13.22
C LYS A 43 -15.64 -3.03 -13.67
N LYS A 44 -14.81 -2.51 -12.76
CA LYS A 44 -13.51 -1.92 -13.08
C LYS A 44 -12.50 -2.08 -11.96
N CYS A 45 -11.23 -1.96 -12.29
CA CYS A 45 -10.16 -1.98 -11.31
C CYS A 45 -10.16 -0.70 -10.45
N PRO A 46 -10.15 -0.80 -9.10
CA PRO A 46 -10.17 0.36 -8.21
C PRO A 46 -8.84 1.11 -8.17
N VAL A 47 -7.77 0.54 -8.75
CA VAL A 47 -6.43 1.14 -8.74
C VAL A 47 -6.20 2.00 -9.99
N CYS A 48 -6.52 1.48 -11.18
CA CYS A 48 -6.26 2.15 -12.45
C CYS A 48 -7.52 2.46 -13.29
N ASN A 49 -8.72 2.18 -12.78
CA ASN A 49 -10.00 2.32 -13.48
C ASN A 49 -10.14 1.51 -14.78
N HIS A 50 -9.28 0.52 -15.02
CA HIS A 50 -9.44 -0.37 -16.17
C HIS A 50 -10.78 -1.10 -16.10
N GLN A 51 -11.58 -1.02 -17.17
CA GLN A 51 -12.90 -1.63 -17.24
C GLN A 51 -12.78 -3.13 -17.48
N PHE A 52 -13.46 -3.93 -16.66
CA PHE A 52 -13.60 -5.36 -16.87
C PHE A 52 -14.69 -5.60 -17.92
N THR A 53 -14.28 -6.18 -19.05
CA THR A 53 -15.12 -6.46 -20.22
C THR A 53 -15.14 -7.95 -20.58
N GLY A 54 -14.15 -8.72 -20.11
CA GLY A 54 -13.98 -10.15 -20.38
C GLY A 54 -14.00 -11.01 -19.12
N LYS A 55 -14.21 -12.31 -19.31
CA LYS A 55 -14.26 -13.31 -18.22
C LYS A 55 -12.90 -13.56 -17.54
N MET A 56 -11.80 -13.17 -18.19
CA MET A 56 -10.44 -13.34 -17.69
C MET A 56 -9.86 -12.06 -17.09
N ASP A 57 -10.66 -11.00 -16.96
CA ASP A 57 -10.20 -9.72 -16.41
C ASP A 57 -9.97 -9.75 -14.90
N LEU A 58 -10.52 -10.76 -14.22
CA LEU A 58 -10.37 -10.97 -12.80
C LEU A 58 -10.34 -12.48 -12.51
N VAL A 59 -9.19 -12.96 -12.06
CA VAL A 59 -8.93 -14.39 -11.88
C VAL A 59 -8.47 -14.65 -10.45
N ARG A 60 -9.00 -15.71 -9.85
CA ARG A 60 -8.54 -16.22 -8.56
C ARG A 60 -7.33 -17.12 -8.76
N PHE A 61 -6.33 -16.97 -7.92
CA PHE A 61 -5.15 -17.83 -7.94
C PHE A 61 -4.75 -18.25 -6.52
N ASP A 62 -4.03 -19.37 -6.45
CA ASP A 62 -3.43 -19.87 -5.21
C ASP A 62 -2.03 -19.27 -5.06
N LEU A 63 -1.74 -18.73 -3.88
CA LEU A 63 -0.42 -18.21 -3.55
C LEU A 63 0.62 -19.32 -3.35
N ASN A 64 0.17 -20.53 -2.98
CA ASN A 64 1.01 -21.70 -2.79
C ASN A 64 0.41 -22.91 -3.51
N PRO A 65 0.49 -22.95 -4.85
CA PRO A 65 -0.07 -24.06 -5.62
C PRO A 65 0.63 -25.39 -5.27
N SER A 66 -0.12 -26.49 -5.35
CA SER A 66 0.41 -27.84 -5.10
C SER A 66 1.44 -28.27 -6.17
N GLU A 67 2.35 -29.19 -5.81
CA GLU A 67 3.33 -29.75 -6.76
C GLU A 67 2.66 -30.42 -7.96
N ALA A 68 1.52 -31.07 -7.74
CA ALA A 68 0.71 -31.65 -8.81
C ALA A 68 0.22 -30.56 -9.80
N TYR A 69 -0.27 -29.42 -9.29
CA TYR A 69 -0.68 -28.31 -10.15
C TYR A 69 0.50 -27.73 -10.93
N LYS A 70 1.64 -27.47 -10.26
CA LYS A 70 2.86 -26.95 -10.90
C LYS A 70 3.35 -27.85 -12.03
N SER A 71 3.26 -29.17 -11.85
CA SER A 71 3.66 -30.15 -12.86
C SER A 71 2.72 -30.16 -14.06
N MET A 72 1.42 -29.96 -13.85
CA MET A 72 0.41 -30.17 -14.88
C MET A 72 0.00 -28.89 -15.64
N VAL A 73 0.11 -27.71 -15.02
CA VAL A 73 -0.48 -26.45 -15.54
C VAL A 73 -0.02 -26.08 -16.96
N LEU A 74 1.20 -26.44 -17.35
CA LEU A 74 1.75 -26.17 -18.70
C LEU A 74 2.02 -27.44 -19.52
N CYS A 75 1.67 -28.63 -19.02
CA CYS A 75 1.87 -29.87 -19.75
C CYS A 75 1.06 -29.89 -21.06
N GLY A 76 1.67 -30.39 -22.14
CA GLY A 76 1.05 -30.48 -23.47
C GLY A 76 1.12 -29.20 -24.31
N GLN A 77 1.68 -28.11 -23.76
CA GLN A 77 1.92 -26.88 -24.53
C GLN A 77 3.22 -26.95 -25.33
N LYS A 78 3.28 -26.20 -26.42
CA LYS A 78 4.52 -26.04 -27.19
C LYS A 78 5.54 -25.19 -26.42
N PRO A 79 6.85 -25.39 -26.61
CA PRO A 79 7.89 -24.65 -25.88
C PRO A 79 7.79 -23.12 -26.00
N ASP A 80 7.40 -22.60 -27.16
CA ASP A 80 7.21 -21.16 -27.38
C ASP A 80 6.08 -20.58 -26.53
N VAL A 81 4.96 -21.29 -26.42
CA VAL A 81 3.84 -20.90 -25.54
C VAL A 81 4.25 -20.93 -24.08
N VAL A 82 4.99 -21.95 -23.65
CA VAL A 82 5.51 -22.06 -22.27
C VAL A 82 6.38 -20.85 -21.93
N LEU A 83 7.32 -20.50 -22.82
CA LEU A 83 8.21 -19.36 -22.62
C LEU A 83 7.46 -18.02 -22.59
N ASP A 84 6.47 -17.82 -23.46
CA ASP A 84 5.63 -16.61 -23.46
C ASP A 84 4.87 -16.45 -22.12
N VAL A 85 4.24 -17.53 -21.64
CA VAL A 85 3.51 -17.52 -20.36
C VAL A 85 4.46 -17.21 -19.19
N CYS A 86 5.63 -17.84 -19.14
CA CYS A 86 6.64 -17.57 -18.11
C CYS A 86 7.11 -16.11 -18.15
N ASN A 87 7.38 -15.55 -19.34
CA ASN A 87 7.80 -14.16 -19.49
C ASN A 87 6.73 -13.18 -18.98
N ARG A 88 5.45 -13.43 -19.28
CA ARG A 88 4.33 -12.62 -18.78
C ARG A 88 4.19 -12.70 -17.27
N ALA A 89 4.33 -13.89 -16.68
CA ALA A 89 4.27 -14.09 -15.23
C ALA A 89 5.41 -13.34 -14.51
N ILE A 90 6.63 -13.40 -15.05
CA ILE A 90 7.79 -12.67 -14.52
C ILE A 90 7.58 -11.14 -14.66
N ALA A 91 7.07 -10.68 -15.80
CA ALA A 91 6.76 -9.27 -16.01
C ALA A 91 5.73 -8.74 -15.00
N PHE A 92 4.69 -9.54 -14.71
CA PHE A 92 3.73 -9.24 -13.65
C PHE A 92 4.42 -9.09 -12.28
N TRP A 93 5.29 -10.04 -11.92
CA TRP A 93 6.01 -9.98 -10.65
C TRP A 93 6.89 -8.74 -10.53
N ASN A 94 7.67 -8.43 -11.58
CA ASN A 94 8.52 -7.25 -11.63
C ASN A 94 7.70 -5.95 -11.53
N PHE A 95 6.54 -5.90 -12.19
CA PHE A 95 5.62 -4.79 -12.06
C PHE A 95 5.17 -4.60 -10.60
N GLN A 96 4.77 -5.67 -9.92
CA GLN A 96 4.35 -5.63 -8.52
C GLN A 96 5.46 -5.13 -7.60
N MET A 97 6.70 -5.64 -7.77
CA MET A 97 7.83 -5.20 -6.97
C MET A 97 8.16 -3.73 -7.19
N ARG A 98 8.14 -3.27 -8.44
CA ARG A 98 8.37 -1.86 -8.75
C ARG A 98 7.30 -0.96 -8.12
N GLN A 99 6.02 -1.33 -8.21
CA GLN A 99 4.94 -0.57 -7.59
C GLN A 99 5.13 -0.48 -6.07
N GLU A 100 5.52 -1.58 -5.43
CA GLU A 100 5.79 -1.63 -3.99
C GLU A 100 6.97 -0.72 -3.59
N THR A 101 8.08 -0.74 -4.34
CA THR A 101 9.22 0.16 -4.11
C THR A 101 8.79 1.62 -4.18
N LEU A 102 8.07 2.00 -5.25
CA LEU A 102 7.60 3.39 -5.42
C LEU A 102 6.66 3.82 -4.30
N TYR A 103 5.77 2.94 -3.85
CA TYR A 103 4.89 3.21 -2.72
C TYR A 103 5.68 3.46 -1.42
N ARG A 104 6.66 2.59 -1.12
CA ARG A 104 7.49 2.72 0.08
C ARG A 104 8.32 3.99 0.07
N GLU A 105 8.86 4.37 -1.09
CA GLU A 105 9.58 5.64 -1.26
C GLU A 105 8.67 6.84 -1.02
N TYR A 106 7.46 6.82 -1.55
CA TYR A 106 6.46 7.88 -1.33
C TYR A 106 6.11 8.01 0.16
N GLU A 107 5.77 6.90 0.83
CA GLU A 107 5.44 6.91 2.25
C GLU A 107 6.62 7.36 3.12
N SER A 108 7.85 6.96 2.77
CA SER A 108 9.07 7.42 3.46
C SER A 108 9.26 8.93 3.33
N LYS A 109 9.08 9.49 2.13
CA LYS A 109 9.18 10.95 1.90
C LYS A 109 8.10 11.71 2.67
N LYS A 110 6.86 11.22 2.62
CA LYS A 110 5.73 11.80 3.36
C LYS A 110 5.96 11.78 4.87
N SER A 111 6.41 10.65 5.41
CA SER A 111 6.73 10.50 6.84
C SER A 111 7.85 11.46 7.28
N LYS A 112 8.92 11.60 6.48
CA LYS A 112 10.00 12.55 6.74
C LYS A 112 9.52 14.01 6.75
N ALA A 113 8.69 14.39 5.79
CA ALA A 113 8.12 15.74 5.73
C ALA A 113 7.27 16.04 6.97
N LEU A 114 6.37 15.12 7.34
CA LEU A 114 5.52 15.27 8.53
C LEU A 114 6.35 15.31 9.83
N SER A 115 7.42 14.51 9.91
CA SER A 115 8.33 14.52 11.05
C SER A 115 9.07 15.85 11.20
N ALA A 116 9.50 16.45 10.07
CA ALA A 116 10.15 17.76 10.07
C ALA A 116 9.16 18.86 10.50
N GLU A 117 7.94 18.85 9.96
CA GLU A 117 6.87 19.79 10.35
C GLU A 117 6.55 19.69 11.84
N LEU A 118 6.37 18.46 12.35
CA LEU A 118 6.12 18.21 13.77
C LEU A 118 7.27 18.71 14.65
N GLN A 119 8.51 18.61 14.19
CA GLN A 119 9.68 19.11 14.93
C GLN A 119 9.69 20.64 14.99
N THR A 120 9.36 21.32 13.90
CA THR A 120 9.22 22.79 13.86
C THR A 120 8.12 23.26 14.80
N THR A 121 6.90 22.68 14.71
CA THR A 121 5.77 23.03 15.59
C THR A 121 6.09 22.78 17.06
N LYS A 122 6.88 21.74 17.38
CA LYS A 122 7.34 21.49 18.76
C LYS A 122 8.29 22.57 19.27
N VAL A 123 9.15 23.14 18.42
CA VAL A 123 10.05 24.24 18.80
C VAL A 123 9.24 25.50 19.07
N GLU A 124 8.36 25.88 18.14
CA GLU A 124 7.48 27.05 18.27
C GLU A 124 6.58 26.94 19.52
N LEU A 125 6.02 25.75 19.79
CA LEU A 125 5.21 25.53 20.98
C LEU A 125 6.01 25.72 22.28
N LYS A 126 7.30 25.33 22.30
CA LYS A 126 8.17 25.60 23.46
C LYS A 126 8.40 27.09 23.64
N GLU A 127 8.66 27.83 22.56
CA GLU A 127 8.85 29.28 22.62
C GLU A 127 7.60 30.02 23.11
N VAL A 128 6.43 29.65 22.57
CA VAL A 128 5.13 30.20 23.01
C VAL A 128 4.90 29.89 24.48
N LYS A 129 5.23 28.67 24.93
CA LYS A 129 5.10 28.28 26.35
C LYS A 129 6.01 29.10 27.25
N THR A 130 7.26 29.34 26.87
CA THR A 130 8.19 30.19 27.64
C THR A 130 7.68 31.63 27.73
N LYS A 131 7.29 32.24 26.61
CA LYS A 131 6.72 33.59 26.60
C LYS A 131 5.44 33.69 27.44
N PHE A 132 4.57 32.67 27.38
CA PHE A 132 3.37 32.61 28.21
C PHE A 132 3.70 32.55 29.71
N THR A 133 4.73 31.80 30.11
CA THR A 133 5.17 31.77 31.52
C THR A 133 5.73 33.11 31.99
N GLU A 134 6.49 33.82 31.14
CA GLU A 134 7.02 35.16 31.43
C GLU A 134 5.91 36.22 31.54
N VAL A 135 4.96 36.23 30.61
CA VAL A 135 3.83 37.17 30.67
C VAL A 135 2.99 36.93 31.93
N ASN A 136 2.77 35.67 32.31
CA ASN A 136 2.03 35.35 33.53
C ASN A 136 2.75 35.77 34.82
N SER A 137 4.09 35.66 34.88
CA SER A 137 4.84 36.12 36.05
C SER A 137 4.75 37.65 36.19
N LEU A 138 4.90 38.39 35.10
CA LEU A 138 4.76 39.85 35.06
C LEU A 138 3.35 40.32 35.47
N LEU A 139 2.31 39.63 34.98
CA LEU A 139 0.92 39.92 35.38
C LEU A 139 0.70 39.71 36.88
N ARG A 140 1.24 38.62 37.45
CA ARG A 140 1.15 38.35 38.89
C ARG A 140 1.85 39.42 39.71
N GLU A 141 3.02 39.88 39.27
CA GLU A 141 3.78 40.93 39.94
C GLU A 141 3.04 42.27 39.90
N LYS A 142 2.51 42.66 38.73
CA LYS A 142 1.72 43.87 38.58
C LYS A 142 0.45 43.86 39.44
N ASN A 143 -0.24 42.72 39.51
CA ASN A 143 -1.43 42.56 40.36
C ASN A 143 -1.11 42.69 41.86
N LYS A 144 0.04 42.17 42.31
CA LYS A 144 0.50 42.37 43.71
C LYS A 144 0.79 43.84 44.03
N ASN A 145 1.36 44.57 43.07
CA ASN A 145 1.67 46.00 43.26
C ASN A 145 0.42 46.88 43.27
N LEU A 146 -0.66 46.48 42.60
CA LEU A 146 -1.95 47.20 42.61
C LEU A 146 -2.78 46.96 43.88
N GLN A 147 -2.47 45.92 44.66
CA GLN A 147 -3.15 45.58 45.91
C GLN A 147 -2.44 46.15 47.16
N LYS A 148 -1.37 46.92 46.98
CA LYS A 148 -0.68 47.69 48.02
C LYS A 148 -1.05 49.16 47.92
#